data_AF-A0A4P9XIM1-F1
#
_entry.id   AF-A0A4P9XIM1-F1
#
_cell.length_a   1.000
_cell.length_b   1.000
_cell.length_c   1.000
_cell.angle_alpha   90.00
_cell.angle_beta   90.00
_cell.angle_gamma   90.00
#
_symmetry.space_group_name_H-M   'P 1'
#
loop_
_entity.id
_entity.type
_entity.pdbx_description
1 polymer ?
#
loop_
_entity_poly.entity_id
_entity_poly.type
_entity_poly.pdbx_seq_one_letter_code
_entity_poly.pdbx_strand_id
1 'polypeptide(L)'
;MAALPGIKKIWPATALAGHTPLQHTSGSALFNATNTADHGSLKRRTLRPDRNGVRIGIIDSGIDYKHPKLGGCFGPKCLVAYGYDFVGDAYTGDGNARPDSDPMDECNGHGTHVAGIIANDADRFSSISALGAYRILGCRGKTELEVMISAM
;
A
#
# COMPACT_ATOMS: atom_id res chain seq x y z
N MET A 1 6.90 20.85 -32.23
CA MET A 1 6.62 19.40 -32.33
C MET A 1 5.38 19.24 -33.18
N ALA A 2 5.43 18.48 -34.27
CA ALA A 2 4.25 18.21 -35.09
C ALA A 2 3.24 17.40 -34.25
N ALA A 3 1.95 17.73 -34.38
CA ALA A 3 0.88 16.98 -33.71
C ALA A 3 0.89 15.54 -34.23
N LEU A 4 1.18 14.59 -33.35
CA LEU A 4 1.11 13.17 -33.67
C LEU A 4 -0.37 12.77 -33.84
N PRO A 5 -0.73 12.00 -34.89
CA PRO A 5 -2.11 11.56 -35.09
C PRO A 5 -2.66 10.84 -33.85
N GLY A 6 -3.86 11.21 -33.41
CA GLY A 6 -4.54 10.59 -32.26
C GLY A 6 -4.17 11.18 -30.88
N ILE A 7 -3.19 12.09 -30.79
CA ILE A 7 -2.86 12.73 -29.51
C ILE A 7 -3.75 13.96 -29.28
N LYS A 8 -4.62 13.87 -28.26
CA LYS A 8 -5.49 14.98 -27.86
C LYS A 8 -4.77 16.04 -27.02
N LYS A 9 -3.85 15.61 -26.14
CA LYS A 9 -3.10 16.49 -25.24
C LYS A 9 -1.88 15.77 -24.67
N ILE A 10 -0.83 16.54 -24.39
CA ILE A 10 0.43 16.08 -23.80
C ILE A 10 0.63 16.87 -22.51
N TRP A 11 1.02 16.18 -21.44
CA TRP A 11 1.40 16.80 -20.17
C TRP A 11 2.83 16.36 -19.82
N PRO A 12 3.70 17.29 -19.42
CA PRO A 12 5.04 16.93 -18.99
C PRO A 12 4.97 16.17 -17.66
N ALA A 13 5.78 15.11 -17.53
CA ALA A 13 5.88 14.33 -16.31
C ALA A 13 6.79 15.03 -15.29
N THR A 14 6.36 16.19 -14.77
CA THR A 14 7.22 17.03 -13.90
C THR A 14 6.91 16.91 -12.41
N ALA A 15 6.32 15.80 -11.94
CA ALA A 15 5.98 15.65 -10.53
C ALA A 15 6.87 14.60 -9.84
N LEU A 16 7.66 15.06 -8.87
CA LEU A 16 8.02 14.24 -7.72
C LEU A 16 6.74 14.11 -6.88
N ALA A 17 6.08 12.96 -6.97
CA ALA A 17 4.95 12.66 -6.11
C ALA A 17 5.50 12.10 -4.81
N GLY A 18 5.27 12.78 -3.70
CA GLY A 18 5.64 12.27 -2.40
C GLY A 18 4.85 12.92 -1.30
N HIS A 19 4.46 12.11 -0.32
CA HIS A 19 3.89 12.60 0.92
C HIS A 19 5.07 12.76 1.87
N THR A 20 5.25 13.93 2.48
CA THR A 20 6.19 14.03 3.60
C THR A 20 5.71 13.04 4.66
N PRO A 21 6.52 12.05 5.07
CA PRO A 21 6.15 11.20 6.19
C PRO A 21 5.87 12.14 7.36
N LEU A 22 4.63 12.12 7.89
CA LEU A 22 4.40 12.75 9.18
C LEU A 22 5.36 12.06 10.16
N GLN A 23 6.16 12.83 10.91
CA GLN A 23 7.03 12.25 11.93
C GLN A 23 6.18 11.33 12.80
N HIS A 24 6.53 10.04 12.79
CA HIS A 24 5.91 9.02 13.61
C HIS A 24 6.28 9.32 15.07
N THR A 25 5.57 10.24 15.71
CA THR A 25 5.65 10.38 17.17
C THR A 25 4.90 9.21 17.75
N SER A 26 5.62 8.27 18.36
CA SER A 26 5.06 7.24 19.23
C SER A 26 4.10 7.92 20.21
N GLY A 27 2.78 7.84 19.96
CA GLY A 27 1.77 8.52 20.76
C GLY A 27 0.67 9.31 20.03
N SER A 28 0.68 9.43 18.69
CA SER A 28 -0.49 10.03 18.03
C SER A 28 -1.72 9.15 18.23
N ALA A 29 -2.88 9.75 18.54
CA ALA A 29 -4.13 9.04 18.83
C ALA A 29 -4.56 8.06 17.72
N LEU A 30 -4.14 8.29 16.47
CA LEU A 30 -4.34 7.40 15.33
C LEU A 30 -3.50 6.11 15.42
N PHE A 31 -2.28 6.18 15.97
CA PHE A 31 -1.46 5.00 16.32
C PHE A 31 -1.90 4.37 17.66
N ASN A 32 -2.55 5.13 18.53
CA ASN A 32 -3.07 4.59 19.77
C ASN A 32 -4.39 3.86 19.56
N ALA A 33 -5.19 4.18 18.53
CA ALA A 33 -6.37 3.41 18.16
C ALA A 33 -6.07 1.95 17.75
N THR A 34 -4.81 1.62 17.43
CA THR A 34 -4.33 0.24 17.23
C THR A 34 -3.63 -0.36 18.46
N ASN A 35 -3.28 0.46 19.47
CA ASN A 35 -2.58 0.06 20.71
C ASN A 35 -3.43 0.16 22.00
N THR A 36 -4.61 0.77 21.98
CA THR A 36 -5.48 0.89 23.16
C THR A 36 -6.10 -0.46 23.46
N ALA A 37 -5.47 -1.21 24.36
CA ALA A 37 -5.99 -1.77 25.61
C ALA A 37 -7.42 -2.36 25.70
N ASP A 38 -8.18 -2.45 24.62
CA ASP A 38 -9.52 -3.06 24.56
C ASP A 38 -9.60 -4.17 23.48
N HIS A 39 -8.46 -4.60 22.96
CA HIS A 39 -8.39 -5.79 22.10
C HIS A 39 -8.58 -7.12 22.86
N GLY A 40 -8.78 -7.09 24.18
CA GLY A 40 -9.13 -8.28 24.97
C GLY A 40 -10.60 -8.69 24.81
N SER A 41 -11.47 -7.76 24.41
CA SER A 41 -12.92 -7.97 24.29
C SER A 41 -13.39 -8.19 22.84
N LEU A 42 -12.64 -7.69 21.85
CA LEU A 42 -12.88 -7.95 20.44
C LEU A 42 -12.39 -9.35 20.06
N LYS A 43 -13.31 -10.32 20.01
CA LYS A 43 -13.09 -11.61 19.35
C LYS A 43 -12.90 -11.38 17.86
N ARG A 44 -11.70 -10.95 17.48
CA ARG A 44 -11.30 -10.80 16.08
C ARG A 44 -11.45 -12.14 15.40
N ARG A 45 -12.45 -12.22 14.52
CA ARG A 45 -12.66 -13.42 13.70
C ARG A 45 -11.39 -13.57 12.87
N THR A 46 -10.92 -14.80 12.66
CA THR A 46 -9.86 -15.03 11.66
C THR A 46 -10.29 -14.32 10.40
N LEU A 47 -9.49 -13.35 9.94
CA LEU A 47 -9.72 -12.61 8.70
C LEU A 47 -9.89 -13.66 7.60
N ARG A 48 -11.13 -13.87 7.18
CA ARG A 48 -11.51 -14.80 6.12
C ARG A 48 -11.97 -13.92 4.98
N PRO A 49 -11.11 -13.70 3.98
CA PRO A 49 -11.49 -12.88 2.85
C PRO A 49 -12.73 -13.48 2.19
N ASP A 50 -13.77 -12.66 1.99
CA ASP A 50 -14.98 -13.09 1.31
C ASP A 50 -14.63 -13.31 -0.16
N ARG A 51 -14.78 -14.53 -0.70
CA ARG A 51 -14.44 -14.80 -2.11
C ARG A 51 -15.31 -14.02 -3.10
N ASN A 52 -16.45 -13.50 -2.65
CA ASN A 52 -17.37 -12.67 -3.44
C ASN A 52 -17.20 -11.16 -3.14
N GLY A 53 -16.21 -10.82 -2.32
CA GLY A 53 -15.93 -9.46 -1.91
C GLY A 53 -15.17 -8.62 -2.93
N VAL A 54 -15.09 -7.33 -2.67
CA VAL A 54 -14.32 -6.34 -3.43
C VAL A 54 -12.83 -6.58 -3.22
N ARG A 55 -12.10 -6.42 -4.33
CA ARG A 55 -10.64 -6.40 -4.38
C ARG A 55 -10.16 -4.96 -4.34
N ILE A 56 -9.18 -4.64 -3.49
CA ILE A 56 -8.68 -3.28 -3.32
C ILE A 56 -7.19 -3.27 -3.63
N GLY A 57 -6.76 -2.47 -4.62
CA GLY A 57 -5.35 -2.20 -4.88
C GLY A 57 -4.87 -0.97 -4.11
N ILE A 58 -3.74 -1.09 -3.41
CA ILE A 58 -3.11 0.00 -2.65
C ILE A 58 -1.81 0.36 -3.38
N ILE A 59 -1.77 1.55 -3.96
CA ILE A 59 -0.60 2.12 -4.65
C ILE A 59 0.12 3.05 -3.67
N ASP A 60 1.18 2.58 -3.02
CA ASP A 60 1.81 3.25 -1.86
C ASP A 60 3.28 2.79 -1.65
N SER A 61 3.80 2.82 -0.41
CA SER A 61 5.13 2.31 -0.02
C SER A 61 5.27 0.79 0.03
N GLY A 62 4.21 0.06 -0.33
CA GLY A 62 4.11 -1.38 -0.16
C GLY A 62 3.23 -1.75 1.03
N ILE A 63 3.20 -3.03 1.40
CA ILE A 63 2.48 -3.52 2.58
C ILE A 63 3.36 -4.51 3.33
N ASP A 64 3.52 -4.35 4.64
CA ASP A 64 4.02 -5.38 5.53
C ASP A 64 2.95 -6.48 5.69
N TYR A 65 2.91 -7.37 4.70
CA TYR A 65 2.00 -8.50 4.69
C TYR A 65 2.35 -9.56 5.73
N LYS A 66 3.52 -9.49 6.38
CA LYS A 66 3.88 -10.35 7.52
C LYS A 66 3.25 -9.84 8.82
N HIS A 67 2.69 -8.63 8.83
CA HIS A 67 2.01 -8.07 10.00
C HIS A 67 0.84 -8.97 10.44
N PRO A 68 0.77 -9.41 11.72
CA PRO A 68 -0.26 -10.36 12.18
C PRO A 68 -1.70 -9.89 11.99
N LYS A 69 -1.94 -8.56 12.00
CA LYS A 69 -3.28 -8.00 11.75
C LYS A 69 -3.68 -8.02 10.28
N LEU A 70 -2.73 -8.23 9.35
CA LEU A 70 -2.96 -8.31 7.91
C LEU A 70 -2.91 -9.77 7.39
N GLY A 71 -2.92 -10.75 8.30
CA GLY A 71 -2.96 -12.18 7.95
C GLY A 71 -1.60 -12.87 7.92
N GLY A 72 -0.48 -12.13 7.97
CA GLY A 72 0.85 -12.69 8.15
C GLY A 72 1.40 -13.47 6.96
N CYS A 73 0.86 -13.27 5.75
CA CYS A 73 1.34 -13.93 4.55
C CYS A 73 1.04 -13.13 3.28
N PHE A 74 1.75 -13.45 2.19
CA PHE A 74 1.55 -12.88 0.86
C PHE A 74 1.21 -13.95 -0.17
N GLY A 75 0.35 -13.61 -1.13
CA GLY A 75 0.02 -14.45 -2.26
C GLY A 75 -1.31 -15.19 -2.11
N PRO A 76 -1.55 -16.23 -2.92
CA PRO A 76 -2.85 -16.90 -2.96
C PRO A 76 -3.30 -17.37 -1.57
N LYS A 77 -4.56 -17.06 -1.22
CA LYS A 77 -5.21 -17.36 0.08
C LYS A 77 -4.80 -16.46 1.25
N CYS A 78 -3.91 -15.49 1.04
CA CYS A 78 -3.62 -14.43 2.00
C CYS A 78 -4.57 -13.24 1.82
N LEU A 79 -4.68 -12.36 2.82
CA LEU A 79 -5.41 -11.11 2.67
C LEU A 79 -4.71 -10.22 1.63
N VAL A 80 -3.40 -10.03 1.76
CA VAL A 80 -2.57 -9.41 0.72
C VAL A 80 -2.25 -10.48 -0.32
N ALA A 81 -3.09 -10.56 -1.35
CA ALA A 81 -3.14 -11.73 -2.23
C ALA A 81 -2.31 -11.57 -3.51
N TYR A 82 -2.02 -10.34 -3.90
CA TYR A 82 -1.29 -10.00 -5.12
C TYR A 82 -0.58 -8.66 -4.93
N GLY A 83 0.33 -8.35 -5.84
CA GLY A 83 1.07 -7.11 -5.80
C GLY A 83 2.32 -7.14 -6.66
N TYR A 84 2.97 -5.99 -6.76
CA TYR A 84 4.20 -5.81 -7.50
C TYR A 84 4.96 -4.59 -6.97
N ASP A 85 6.28 -4.67 -6.96
CA ASP A 85 7.15 -3.54 -6.65
C ASP A 85 7.64 -2.89 -7.94
N PHE A 86 7.26 -1.63 -8.16
CA PHE A 86 7.68 -0.86 -9.32
C PHE A 86 8.99 -0.10 -9.12
N VAL A 87 9.56 -0.14 -7.91
CA VAL A 87 10.70 0.70 -7.54
C VAL A 87 11.87 -0.07 -6.93
N GLY A 88 11.60 -1.17 -6.24
CA GLY A 88 12.59 -1.99 -5.56
C GLY A 88 13.08 -1.40 -4.24
N ASP A 89 13.72 -2.24 -3.43
CA ASP A 89 14.09 -1.93 -2.04
C ASP A 89 15.03 -0.73 -1.87
N ALA A 90 15.93 -0.53 -2.83
CA ALA A 90 16.94 0.51 -2.77
C ALA A 90 16.46 1.89 -3.28
N TYR A 91 15.17 2.03 -3.63
CA TYR A 91 14.67 3.25 -4.26
C TYR A 91 14.62 4.45 -3.29
N THR A 92 15.23 5.55 -3.71
CA THR A 92 15.32 6.80 -2.93
C THR A 92 14.31 7.86 -3.32
N GLY A 93 13.51 7.61 -4.36
CA GLY A 93 12.54 8.54 -4.91
C GLY A 93 12.95 9.23 -6.22
N ASP A 94 14.08 8.83 -6.81
CA ASP A 94 14.66 9.46 -8.00
C ASP A 94 15.53 8.49 -8.80
N GLY A 95 15.16 8.26 -10.07
CA GLY A 95 15.85 7.33 -10.96
C GLY A 95 16.07 5.93 -10.36
N ASN A 96 16.79 5.06 -11.07
CA ASN A 96 17.28 3.77 -10.53
C ASN A 96 16.21 2.83 -9.95
N ALA A 97 14.94 2.97 -10.35
CA ALA A 97 13.91 1.99 -10.02
C ALA A 97 14.36 0.60 -10.49
N ARG A 98 14.25 -0.39 -9.60
CA ARG A 98 14.55 -1.80 -9.86
C ARG A 98 13.31 -2.63 -9.54
N PRO A 99 12.32 -2.65 -10.44
CA PRO A 99 11.08 -3.36 -10.19
C PRO A 99 11.30 -4.85 -9.93
N ASP A 100 10.51 -5.41 -9.02
CA ASP A 100 10.51 -6.82 -8.69
C ASP A 100 9.13 -7.28 -8.18
N SER A 101 9.01 -8.57 -7.86
CA SER A 101 7.74 -9.18 -7.50
C SER A 101 7.36 -9.05 -6.02
N ASP A 102 8.19 -8.44 -5.18
CA ASP A 102 8.00 -8.35 -3.73
C ASP A 102 7.61 -6.92 -3.29
N PRO A 103 6.30 -6.63 -3.13
CA PRO A 103 5.82 -5.30 -2.74
C PRO A 103 5.88 -5.06 -1.21
N MET A 104 6.80 -5.71 -0.50
CA MET A 104 6.96 -5.57 0.94
C MET A 104 7.26 -4.11 1.32
N ASP A 105 6.60 -3.61 2.36
CA ASP A 105 7.01 -2.35 3.00
C ASP A 105 8.04 -2.64 4.09
N GLU A 106 9.31 -2.36 3.79
CA GLU A 106 10.43 -2.69 4.67
C GLU A 106 10.80 -1.56 5.65
N CYS A 107 10.31 -0.34 5.43
CA CYS A 107 10.92 0.85 6.05
C CYS A 107 10.01 2.06 6.21
N ASN A 108 8.98 2.24 5.38
CA ASN A 108 8.16 3.45 5.43
C ASN A 108 6.95 3.26 6.34
N GLY A 109 6.21 2.17 6.14
CA GLY A 109 5.03 1.79 6.91
C GLY A 109 3.73 2.51 6.54
N HIS A 110 3.74 3.50 5.64
CA HIS A 110 2.53 4.24 5.26
C HIS A 110 1.50 3.33 4.58
N GLY A 111 1.90 2.56 3.57
CA GLY A 111 1.02 1.62 2.88
C GLY A 111 0.50 0.51 3.80
N THR A 112 1.32 0.02 4.74
CA THR A 112 0.87 -0.90 5.81
C THR A 112 -0.21 -0.28 6.69
N HIS A 113 -0.05 0.98 7.07
CA HIS A 113 -1.02 1.70 7.88
C HIS A 113 -2.35 1.92 7.12
N VAL A 114 -2.27 2.31 5.84
CA VAL A 114 -3.42 2.40 4.93
C VAL A 114 -4.14 1.05 4.82
N ALA A 115 -3.39 -0.04 4.63
CA ALA A 115 -3.92 -1.40 4.58
C ALA A 115 -4.62 -1.78 5.89
N GLY A 116 -4.08 -1.38 7.05
CA GLY A 116 -4.68 -1.60 8.35
C GLY A 116 -6.00 -0.85 8.55
N ILE A 117 -6.13 0.36 8.01
CA ILE A 117 -7.41 1.11 8.02
C ILE A 117 -8.45 0.39 7.16
N ILE A 118 -8.06 -0.04 5.96
CA ILE A 118 -8.95 -0.72 5.01
C ILE A 118 -9.40 -2.08 5.56
N ALA A 119 -8.47 -2.85 6.12
CA ALA A 119 -8.70 -4.19 6.63
C ALA A 119 -9.20 -4.22 8.08
N ASN A 120 -9.56 -3.07 8.66
CA ASN A 120 -9.97 -3.01 10.05
C ASN A 120 -11.25 -3.84 10.27
N ASP A 121 -11.20 -4.71 11.29
CA ASP A 121 -12.17 -5.76 11.62
C ASP A 121 -13.45 -5.24 12.29
N ALA A 122 -13.87 -4.01 11.97
CA ALA A 122 -15.05 -3.38 12.55
C ALA A 122 -16.31 -3.76 11.77
N ASP A 123 -16.69 -5.05 11.74
CA ASP A 123 -17.99 -5.65 11.30
C ASP A 123 -18.63 -5.18 9.96
N ARG A 124 -18.03 -4.23 9.25
CA ARG A 124 -18.60 -3.49 8.12
C ARG A 124 -17.85 -3.71 6.81
N PHE A 125 -16.65 -4.29 6.88
CA PHE A 125 -15.80 -4.58 5.71
C PHE A 125 -15.68 -6.09 5.43
N SER A 126 -16.66 -6.88 5.90
CA SER A 126 -16.78 -8.33 5.63
C SER A 126 -16.85 -8.68 4.14
N SER A 127 -17.01 -7.68 3.27
CA SER A 127 -17.00 -7.81 1.81
C SER A 127 -15.62 -7.53 1.18
N ILE A 128 -14.50 -7.51 1.90
CA ILE A 128 -13.16 -7.45 1.26
C ILE A 128 -12.68 -8.87 0.94
N SER A 129 -12.36 -9.11 -0.33
CA SER A 129 -11.87 -10.41 -0.81
C SER A 129 -10.36 -10.52 -0.88
N ALA A 130 -9.67 -9.39 -1.09
CA ALA A 130 -8.22 -9.31 -1.14
C ALA A 130 -7.75 -7.85 -1.19
N LEU A 131 -6.53 -7.66 -0.70
CA LEU A 131 -5.70 -6.49 -0.94
C LEU A 131 -4.63 -6.79 -1.98
N GLY A 132 -4.35 -5.81 -2.82
CA GLY A 132 -3.20 -5.74 -3.71
C GLY A 132 -2.19 -4.74 -3.21
N ALA A 133 -0.92 -5.14 -3.08
CA ALA A 133 0.17 -4.24 -2.70
C ALA A 133 0.92 -3.79 -3.96
N TYR A 134 0.82 -2.52 -4.34
CA TYR A 134 1.55 -1.94 -5.47
C TYR A 134 2.53 -0.91 -4.94
N ARG A 135 3.79 -1.31 -4.79
CA ARG A 135 4.83 -0.47 -4.20
C ARG A 135 5.39 0.47 -5.26
N ILE A 136 5.25 1.76 -5.01
CA ILE A 136 5.73 2.85 -5.88
C ILE A 136 6.57 3.87 -5.09
N LEU A 137 6.50 3.88 -3.76
CA LEU A 137 7.24 4.83 -2.92
C LEU A 137 8.47 4.15 -2.31
N GLY A 138 9.59 4.86 -2.28
CA GLY A 138 10.76 4.47 -1.49
C GLY A 138 10.58 4.76 -0.01
N CYS A 139 11.58 4.43 0.82
CA CYS A 139 11.51 4.61 2.28
C CYS A 139 11.19 6.03 2.76
N ARG A 140 11.48 7.04 1.93
CA ARG A 140 11.23 8.46 2.22
C ARG A 140 9.87 8.96 1.72
N GLY A 141 8.99 8.08 1.23
CA GLY A 141 7.66 8.44 0.75
C GLY A 141 7.66 9.21 -0.57
N LYS A 142 8.66 8.96 -1.44
CA LYS A 142 8.85 9.65 -2.71
C LYS A 142 8.80 8.71 -3.89
N THR A 143 8.31 9.22 -5.02
CA THR A 143 8.30 8.57 -6.33
C THR A 143 8.29 9.59 -7.47
N GLU A 144 8.53 9.08 -8.68
CA GLU A 144 8.38 9.81 -9.93
C GLU A 144 7.01 9.53 -10.55
N LEU A 145 6.47 10.51 -11.29
CA LEU A 145 5.16 10.36 -11.94
C LEU A 145 5.08 9.16 -12.88
N GLU A 146 6.18 8.82 -13.58
CA GLU A 146 6.22 7.70 -14.50
C GLU A 146 5.99 6.35 -13.79
N VAL A 147 6.56 6.19 -12.60
CA VAL A 147 6.34 5.01 -11.74
C VAL A 147 4.87 4.97 -11.29
N MET A 148 4.33 6.11 -10.86
CA MET A 148 2.93 6.19 -10.41
C MET A 148 1.95 5.81 -11.52
N ILE A 149 2.18 6.27 -12.76
CA ILE A 149 1.35 5.92 -13.92
C ILE A 149 1.48 4.44 -14.26
N SER A 150 2.68 3.84 -14.09
CA SER A 150 2.91 2.43 -14.39
C SER A 150 2.11 1.48 -13.48
N ALA A 151 1.65 1.94 -12.32
CA ALA A 151 0.90 1.15 -11.35
C ALA A 151 -0.63 1.24 -11.46
N MET A 152 -1.17 2.11 -12.33
CA MET A 152 -2.61 2.30 -12.55
C MET A 152 -3.15 1.42 -13.69
#